data_AF-A0AAN8S8M8-F1
#
_entry.id   AF-A0AAN8S8M8-F1
#
_cell.length_a   1.000
_cell.length_b   1.000
_cell.length_c   1.000
_cell.angle_alpha   90.00
_cell.angle_beta   90.00
_cell.angle_gamma   90.00
#
_symmetry.space_group_name_H-M   'P 1'
#
loop_
_entity.id
_entity.type
_entity.pdbx_description
1 polymer ?
#
loop_
_entity_poly.entity_id
_entity_poly.type
_entity_poly.pdbx_seq_one_letter_code
_entity_poly.pdbx_strand_id
1 'polypeptide(L)'
;MASSMVPVARELVFDIDLTDYDDIRNCCQGADICQKCWKFMALACKIIDVALREDFGYNHLLWVFSGRRGIHCWVCDASARILSTAERSAVAEYLQLISGSSHMAKKVHLPTIDKLHPSIKRAVDIIKSKFVDICVEGQGLLKSQSSLKKLLALIPDDNLRNRIQNNITNCLTEEDKWKVIVDELTNKSVSIKN
;
A
#
# COMPACT_ATOMS: atom_id res chain seq x y z
N MET A 1 43.87 21.20 14.04
CA MET A 1 42.92 20.58 13.09
C MET A 1 41.54 20.71 13.67
N ALA A 2 40.57 21.25 12.93
CA ALA A 2 39.20 21.32 13.42
C ALA A 2 38.65 19.90 13.55
N SER A 3 38.18 19.53 14.74
CA SER A 3 37.47 18.28 14.98
C SER A 3 36.17 18.30 14.16
N SER A 4 36.01 17.37 13.23
CA SER A 4 34.77 17.21 12.47
C SER A 4 33.70 16.59 13.37
N MET A 5 32.52 17.22 13.42
CA MET A 5 31.36 16.61 14.08
C MET A 5 30.87 15.41 13.27
N VAL A 6 30.82 14.24 13.91
CA VAL A 6 30.36 12.99 13.28
C VAL A 6 29.08 12.51 13.97
N PRO A 7 28.01 12.19 13.25
CA PRO A 7 26.82 11.59 13.84
C PRO A 7 27.15 10.22 14.46
N VAL A 8 26.80 10.03 15.74
CA VAL A 8 27.09 8.79 16.48
C VAL A 8 25.87 7.86 16.55
N ALA A 9 24.70 8.42 16.76
CA ALA A 9 23.45 7.66 16.86
C ALA A 9 22.26 8.57 16.53
N ARG A 10 21.19 7.98 16.01
CA ARG A 10 19.90 8.63 15.75
C ARG A 10 18.81 7.57 15.59
N GLU A 11 17.60 7.85 16.02
CA GLU A 11 16.42 7.01 15.79
C GLU A 11 16.31 6.60 14.31
N LEU A 12 15.83 5.38 14.06
CA LEU A 12 15.37 5.00 12.73
C LEU A 12 13.99 5.63 12.53
N VAL A 13 13.82 6.41 11.47
CA VAL A 13 12.63 7.22 11.24
C VAL A 13 12.00 6.87 9.90
N PHE A 14 10.68 6.66 9.91
CA PHE A 14 9.86 6.52 8.71
C PHE A 14 8.92 7.71 8.62
N ASP A 15 8.80 8.28 7.43
CA ASP A 15 7.89 9.39 7.11
C ASP A 15 6.97 8.94 5.97
N ILE A 16 5.67 8.99 6.20
CA ILE A 16 4.64 8.56 5.25
C ILE A 16 3.68 9.72 5.05
N ASP A 17 3.67 10.29 3.85
CA ASP A 17 2.81 11.42 3.47
C ASP A 17 1.71 10.96 2.50
N LEU A 18 0.50 11.50 2.67
CA LEU A 18 -0.62 11.25 1.77
C LEU A 18 -0.43 11.76 0.32
N THR A 19 0.52 12.64 0.03
CA THR A 19 0.84 13.02 -1.37
C THR A 19 1.33 11.86 -2.19
N ASP A 20 2.01 10.90 -1.57
CA ASP A 20 2.51 9.71 -2.27
C ASP A 20 1.35 8.80 -2.74
N TYR A 21 0.13 9.08 -2.27
CA TYR A 21 -1.10 8.38 -2.61
C TYR A 21 -1.97 9.14 -3.63
N ASP A 22 -1.54 10.31 -4.13
CA ASP A 22 -2.33 11.15 -5.06
C ASP A 22 -2.74 10.41 -6.35
N ASP A 23 -1.92 9.47 -6.80
CA ASP A 23 -2.22 8.65 -7.99
C ASP A 23 -3.41 7.70 -7.78
N ILE A 24 -3.73 7.35 -6.53
CA ILE A 24 -4.72 6.32 -6.17
C ILE A 24 -5.86 6.81 -5.28
N ARG A 25 -5.76 8.00 -4.68
CA ARG A 25 -6.83 8.61 -3.89
C ARG A 25 -7.65 9.58 -4.75
N ASN A 26 -8.97 9.46 -4.66
CA ASN A 26 -9.91 10.30 -5.43
C ASN A 26 -10.70 11.28 -4.56
N CYS A 27 -10.61 11.17 -3.22
CA CYS A 27 -11.37 12.03 -2.32
C CYS A 27 -10.72 13.40 -2.04
N CYS A 28 -9.40 13.51 -2.20
CA CYS A 28 -8.60 14.71 -1.96
C CYS A 28 -7.41 14.72 -2.92
N GLN A 29 -6.73 15.85 -3.07
CA GLN A 29 -5.51 16.00 -3.87
C GLN A 29 -4.48 16.87 -3.14
N GLY A 30 -3.20 16.65 -3.42
CA GLY A 30 -2.09 17.43 -2.87
C GLY A 30 -2.12 17.49 -1.35
N ALA A 31 -2.42 18.66 -0.80
CA ALA A 31 -2.30 18.92 0.64
C ALA A 31 -3.58 18.75 1.45
N ASP A 32 -4.68 18.38 0.78
CA ASP A 32 -5.96 18.16 1.41
C ASP A 32 -6.09 16.72 1.93
N ILE A 33 -6.83 16.58 3.02
CA ILE A 33 -7.11 15.31 3.69
C ILE A 33 -8.55 15.23 4.13
N CYS A 34 -9.05 14.01 4.29
CA CYS A 34 -10.33 13.74 4.93
C CYS A 34 -10.29 12.36 5.60
N GLN A 35 -11.37 12.01 6.30
CA GLN A 35 -11.51 10.72 6.98
C GLN A 35 -11.39 9.51 6.04
N LYS A 36 -11.66 9.67 4.74
CA LYS A 36 -11.55 8.58 3.76
C LYS A 36 -10.10 8.24 3.45
N CYS A 37 -9.27 9.23 3.07
CA CYS A 37 -7.86 8.98 2.77
C CYS A 37 -7.01 8.78 4.02
N TRP A 38 -7.42 9.27 5.20
CA TRP A 38 -6.71 8.98 6.45
C TRP A 38 -6.65 7.48 6.77
N LYS A 39 -7.61 6.69 6.27
CA LYS A 39 -7.57 5.22 6.39
C LYS A 39 -6.31 4.61 5.75
N PHE A 40 -5.67 5.26 4.77
CA PHE A 40 -4.36 4.84 4.24
C PHE A 40 -3.26 4.94 5.29
N MET A 41 -3.22 6.04 6.06
CA MET A 41 -2.24 6.21 7.15
C MET A 41 -2.45 5.17 8.25
N ALA A 42 -3.71 4.88 8.61
CA ALA A 42 -4.02 3.83 9.58
C ALA A 42 -3.53 2.43 9.13
N LEU A 43 -3.71 2.10 7.85
CA LEU A 43 -3.18 0.86 7.28
C LEU A 43 -1.64 0.86 7.26
N ALA A 44 -1.02 1.94 6.78
CA ALA A 44 0.43 2.05 6.71
C ALA A 44 1.08 1.90 8.10
N CYS A 45 0.53 2.60 9.12
CA CYS A 45 0.91 2.44 10.51
C CYS A 45 0.87 0.98 10.95
N LYS A 46 -0.28 0.30 10.76
CA LYS A 46 -0.45 -1.09 11.17
C LYS A 46 0.51 -2.06 10.47
N ILE A 47 0.72 -1.89 9.16
CA ILE A 47 1.60 -2.77 8.37
C ILE A 47 3.05 -2.60 8.82
N ILE A 48 3.52 -1.36 8.93
CA ILE A 48 4.90 -1.04 9.31
C ILE A 48 5.16 -1.39 10.77
N ASP A 49 4.24 -1.09 11.70
CA ASP A 49 4.39 -1.42 13.12
C ASP A 49 4.55 -2.93 13.32
N VAL A 50 3.71 -3.75 12.68
CA VAL A 50 3.80 -5.21 12.74
C VAL A 50 5.13 -5.70 12.17
N ALA A 51 5.58 -5.18 11.03
CA ALA A 51 6.87 -5.59 10.46
C ALA A 51 8.05 -5.21 11.37
N LEU A 52 8.07 -3.99 11.92
CA LEU A 52 9.12 -3.53 12.83
C LEU A 52 9.17 -4.36 14.12
N ARG A 53 8.03 -4.81 14.63
CA ARG A 53 7.95 -5.67 15.83
C ARG A 53 8.30 -7.12 15.53
N GLU A 54 7.62 -7.74 14.57
CA GLU A 54 7.69 -9.19 14.35
C GLU A 54 8.92 -9.60 13.53
N ASP A 55 9.38 -8.75 12.61
CA ASP A 55 10.49 -9.10 11.72
C ASP A 55 11.83 -8.55 12.22
N PHE A 56 11.83 -7.36 12.83
CA PHE A 56 13.04 -6.69 13.32
C PHE A 56 13.20 -6.72 14.85
N GLY A 57 12.17 -7.11 15.60
CA GLY A 57 12.23 -7.24 17.06
C GLY A 57 12.26 -5.90 17.82
N TYR A 58 11.88 -4.79 17.19
CA TYR A 58 11.86 -3.48 17.84
C TYR A 58 10.65 -3.31 18.76
N ASN A 59 10.85 -2.67 19.91
CA ASN A 59 9.83 -2.53 20.95
C ASN A 59 9.39 -1.08 21.12
N HIS A 60 10.30 -0.13 20.97
CA HIS A 60 10.12 1.29 21.29
C HIS A 60 9.77 2.07 20.03
N LEU A 61 8.52 1.93 19.59
CA LEU A 61 7.96 2.63 18.43
C LEU A 61 7.07 3.79 18.89
N LEU A 62 7.40 5.01 18.45
CA LEU A 62 6.57 6.20 18.66
C LEU A 62 6.02 6.68 17.31
N TRP A 63 4.71 6.57 17.15
CA TRP A 63 4.00 7.14 16.00
C TRP A 63 3.51 8.55 16.33
N VAL A 64 3.82 9.50 15.45
CA VAL A 64 3.50 10.92 15.61
C VAL A 64 2.77 11.43 14.38
N PHE A 65 1.72 12.20 14.58
CA PHE A 65 1.07 12.94 13.50
C PHE A 65 2.02 14.00 12.93
N SER A 66 2.18 14.09 11.61
CA SER A 66 3.11 15.04 10.97
C SER A 66 2.71 16.52 11.12
N GLY A 67 1.53 16.80 11.69
CA GLY A 67 0.94 18.13 11.81
C GLY A 67 -0.03 18.46 10.68
N ARG A 68 -0.09 17.65 9.62
CA ARG A 68 -1.05 17.81 8.53
C ARG A 68 -1.56 16.49 7.95
N ARG A 69 -0.77 15.82 7.12
CA ARG A 69 -1.28 14.79 6.19
C ARG A 69 -0.47 13.50 6.17
N GLY A 70 0.33 13.29 7.20
CA GLY A 70 1.22 12.14 7.27
C GLY A 70 1.43 11.68 8.71
N ILE A 71 2.21 10.63 8.82
CA ILE A 71 2.61 10.02 10.08
C ILE A 71 4.11 9.77 10.07
N HIS A 72 4.75 9.99 11.22
CA HIS A 72 6.15 9.67 11.44
C HIS A 72 6.26 8.53 12.45
N CYS A 73 7.08 7.52 12.16
CA CYS A 73 7.46 6.50 13.14
C CYS A 73 8.89 6.75 13.59
N TRP A 74 9.11 6.86 14.89
CA TRP A 74 10.41 6.93 15.52
C TRP A 74 10.70 5.61 16.24
N VAL A 75 11.70 4.87 15.77
CA VAL A 75 12.18 3.64 16.41
C VAL A 75 13.34 3.99 17.32
N CYS A 76 13.11 3.85 18.62
CA CYS A 76 13.99 4.36 19.68
C CYS A 76 14.84 3.27 20.36
N ASP A 77 14.70 2.00 19.95
CA ASP A 77 15.52 0.90 20.44
C ASP A 77 17.02 1.23 20.29
N ALA A 78 17.83 0.86 21.29
CA ALA A 78 19.26 1.15 21.28
C ALA A 78 19.96 0.55 20.03
N SER A 79 19.54 -0.65 19.62
CA SER A 79 20.01 -1.31 18.40
C SER A 79 19.62 -0.54 17.13
N ALA A 80 18.41 0.02 17.06
CA ALA A 80 17.96 0.83 15.92
C ALA A 80 18.74 2.15 15.81
N ARG A 81 19.10 2.75 16.94
CA ARG A 81 19.77 4.06 16.97
C ARG A 81 21.21 4.03 16.46
N ILE A 82 21.88 2.89 16.59
CA ILE A 82 23.28 2.72 16.18
C ILE A 82 23.44 2.14 14.76
N LEU A 83 22.33 1.88 14.05
CA LEU A 83 22.39 1.39 12.68
C LEU A 83 23.19 2.35 11.79
N SER A 84 24.08 1.78 10.99
CA SER A 84 24.76 2.44 9.89
C SER A 84 23.78 2.84 8.78
N THR A 85 24.24 3.71 7.88
CA THR A 85 23.44 4.09 6.70
C THR A 85 23.03 2.88 5.86
N ALA A 86 23.93 1.92 5.66
CA ALA A 86 23.65 0.72 4.86
C ALA A 86 22.58 -0.16 5.51
N GLU A 87 22.64 -0.35 6.83
CA GLU A 87 21.62 -1.12 7.55
C GLU A 87 20.25 -0.42 7.53
N ARG A 88 20.22 0.92 7.64
CA ARG A 88 18.98 1.70 7.50
C ARG A 88 18.37 1.54 6.11
N SER A 89 19.20 1.59 5.07
CA SER A 89 18.77 1.33 3.69
C SER A 89 18.20 -0.09 3.54
N ALA A 90 18.84 -1.10 4.12
CA ALA A 90 18.36 -2.48 4.07
C ALA A 90 16.98 -2.64 4.74
N VAL A 91 16.75 -1.97 5.88
CA VAL A 91 15.42 -1.97 6.53
C VAL A 91 14.37 -1.30 5.64
N ALA A 92 14.70 -0.16 5.03
CA ALA A 92 13.80 0.54 4.12
C ALA A 92 13.47 -0.30 2.88
N GLU A 93 14.48 -0.93 2.25
CA GLU A 93 14.32 -1.80 1.09
C GLU A 93 13.46 -3.03 1.40
N TYR A 94 13.61 -3.62 2.58
CA TYR A 94 12.77 -4.73 3.03
C TYR A 94 11.27 -4.37 3.08
N LEU A 95 10.96 -3.12 3.46
CA LEU A 95 9.58 -2.61 3.58
C LEU A 95 9.05 -2.01 2.26
N GLN A 96 9.93 -1.71 1.30
CA GLN A 96 9.61 -1.05 0.04
C GLN A 96 9.20 -2.08 -1.04
N LEU A 97 7.90 -2.14 -1.37
CA LEU A 97 7.40 -2.98 -2.48
C LEU A 97 7.23 -2.23 -3.80
N ILE A 98 7.07 -0.92 -3.73
CA ILE A 98 6.83 -0.09 -4.91
C ILE A 98 8.17 0.16 -5.59
N SER A 99 8.33 -0.43 -6.78
CA SER A 99 9.48 -0.27 -7.67
C SER A 99 8.98 0.21 -9.03
N GLY A 100 9.01 1.52 -9.25
CA GLY A 100 8.67 2.09 -10.55
C GLY A 100 8.63 3.62 -10.58
N SER A 101 8.90 4.19 -11.76
CA SER A 101 8.81 5.63 -11.98
C SER A 101 7.34 6.10 -12.06
N SER A 102 7.12 7.41 -11.94
CA SER A 102 5.80 8.05 -12.08
C SER A 102 5.11 7.74 -13.42
N HIS A 103 5.86 7.36 -14.45
CA HIS A 103 5.35 7.04 -15.79
C HIS A 103 4.85 5.59 -15.94
N MET A 104 5.13 4.70 -14.98
CA MET A 104 4.70 3.31 -15.06
C MET A 104 3.33 3.11 -14.43
N ALA A 105 2.40 2.52 -15.21
CA ALA A 105 1.09 2.14 -14.70
C ALA A 105 1.18 1.06 -13.61
N LYS A 106 2.04 0.05 -13.81
CA LYS A 106 2.31 -1.01 -12.86
C LYS A 106 3.62 -0.76 -12.11
N LYS A 107 3.50 -0.43 -10.82
CA LYS A 107 4.65 -0.11 -9.94
C LYS A 107 5.01 -1.23 -8.96
N VAL A 108 4.29 -2.35 -8.99
CA VAL A 108 4.47 -3.47 -8.06
C VAL A 108 4.61 -4.77 -8.84
N HIS A 109 5.74 -5.45 -8.63
CA HIS A 109 6.08 -6.71 -9.26
C HIS A 109 6.33 -7.74 -8.16
N LEU A 110 5.36 -8.62 -7.96
CA LEU A 110 5.44 -9.67 -6.97
C LEU A 110 5.64 -11.03 -7.64
N PRO A 111 6.40 -11.95 -7.01
CA PRO A 111 6.42 -13.33 -7.45
C PRO A 111 5.04 -13.98 -7.26
N THR A 112 4.90 -15.22 -7.74
CA THR A 112 3.68 -16.01 -7.55
C THR A 112 3.34 -16.18 -6.07
N ILE A 113 2.05 -16.37 -5.76
CA ILE A 113 1.53 -16.34 -4.38
C ILE A 113 2.21 -17.36 -3.44
N ASP A 114 2.62 -18.51 -3.99
CA ASP A 114 3.38 -19.57 -3.32
C ASP A 114 4.77 -19.10 -2.88
N LYS A 115 5.39 -18.19 -3.63
CA LYS A 115 6.73 -17.64 -3.39
C LYS A 115 6.73 -16.26 -2.72
N LEU A 116 5.57 -15.76 -2.28
CA LEU A 116 5.50 -14.48 -1.59
C LEU A 116 6.23 -14.53 -0.24
N HIS A 117 7.00 -13.48 0.04
CA HIS A 117 7.66 -13.27 1.32
C HIS A 117 6.63 -13.21 2.47
N PRO A 118 6.89 -13.81 3.65
CA PRO A 118 5.94 -13.83 4.77
C PRO A 118 5.42 -12.45 5.18
N SER A 119 6.30 -11.45 5.22
CA SER A 119 5.92 -10.07 5.55
C SER A 119 4.90 -9.48 4.56
N ILE A 120 5.02 -9.82 3.27
CA ILE A 120 4.07 -9.39 2.23
C ILE A 120 2.72 -10.10 2.41
N LYS A 121 2.73 -11.42 2.70
CA LYS A 121 1.48 -12.18 2.95
C LYS A 121 0.70 -11.56 4.12
N ARG A 122 1.39 -11.28 5.22
CA ARG A 122 0.80 -10.63 6.41
C ARG A 122 0.25 -9.24 6.10
N ALA A 123 0.97 -8.42 5.32
CA ALA A 123 0.48 -7.12 4.86
C ALA A 123 -0.79 -7.25 4.01
N VAL A 124 -0.83 -8.22 3.08
CA VAL A 124 -2.01 -8.51 2.25
C VAL A 124 -3.20 -8.93 3.13
N ASP A 125 -3.00 -9.77 4.14
CA ASP A 125 -4.07 -10.19 5.05
C ASP A 125 -4.64 -9.03 5.86
N ILE A 126 -3.79 -8.11 6.32
CA ILE A 126 -4.23 -6.86 6.98
C ILE A 126 -5.10 -6.03 6.03
N ILE A 127 -4.68 -5.87 4.78
CA ILE A 127 -5.37 -5.04 3.77
C ILE A 127 -6.69 -5.69 3.34
N LYS A 128 -6.73 -7.02 3.17
CA LYS A 128 -7.83 -7.76 2.54
C LYS A 128 -9.19 -7.45 3.16
N SER A 129 -9.26 -7.42 4.49
CA SER A 129 -10.52 -7.14 5.22
C SER A 129 -11.02 -5.70 5.12
N LYS A 130 -10.16 -4.77 4.65
CA LYS A 130 -10.44 -3.33 4.57
C LYS A 130 -10.45 -2.79 3.15
N PHE A 131 -10.03 -3.59 2.17
CA PHE A 131 -9.83 -3.11 0.80
C PHE A 131 -11.12 -2.61 0.16
N VAL A 132 -12.26 -3.29 0.37
CA VAL A 132 -13.55 -2.87 -0.17
C VAL A 132 -13.98 -1.51 0.41
N ASP A 133 -14.02 -1.40 1.74
CA ASP A 133 -14.38 -0.16 2.45
C ASP A 133 -13.45 1.03 2.09
N ILE A 134 -12.14 0.79 2.05
CA ILE A 134 -11.16 1.87 1.84
C ILE A 134 -11.03 2.24 0.37
N CYS A 135 -10.76 1.25 -0.49
CA CYS A 135 -10.37 1.50 -1.88
C CYS A 135 -11.59 1.49 -2.80
N VAL A 136 -12.43 0.45 -2.72
CA VAL A 136 -13.57 0.30 -3.64
C VAL A 136 -14.61 1.38 -3.37
N GLU A 137 -15.14 1.46 -2.15
CA GLU A 137 -16.18 2.43 -1.79
C GLU A 137 -15.60 3.77 -1.35
N GLY A 138 -14.59 3.75 -0.47
CA GLY A 138 -14.00 4.96 0.11
C GLY A 138 -13.33 5.87 -0.92
N GLN A 139 -12.62 5.30 -1.90
CA GLN A 139 -12.00 6.04 -2.99
C GLN A 139 -12.76 5.94 -4.32
N GLY A 140 -13.84 5.16 -4.41
CA GLY A 140 -14.57 4.98 -5.67
C GLY A 140 -13.68 4.41 -6.77
N LEU A 141 -12.91 3.35 -6.46
CA LEU A 141 -11.94 2.73 -7.38
C LEU A 141 -12.59 2.31 -8.71
N LEU A 142 -13.88 1.94 -8.68
CA LEU A 142 -14.61 1.41 -9.83
C LEU A 142 -15.75 2.34 -10.27
N LYS A 143 -15.85 3.53 -9.67
CA LYS A 143 -16.92 4.50 -9.91
C LYS A 143 -16.82 5.16 -11.27
N SER A 144 -15.61 5.49 -11.70
CA SER A 144 -15.36 6.19 -12.96
C SER A 144 -14.72 5.28 -14.00
N GLN A 145 -15.01 5.54 -15.28
CA GLN A 145 -14.38 4.83 -16.39
C GLN A 145 -12.86 5.06 -16.44
N SER A 146 -12.37 6.22 -16.00
CA SER A 146 -10.94 6.48 -15.93
C SER A 146 -10.25 5.66 -14.85
N SER A 147 -10.84 5.55 -13.64
CA SER A 147 -10.32 4.70 -12.56
C SER A 147 -10.30 3.22 -12.96
N LEU A 148 -11.38 2.74 -13.59
CA LEU A 148 -11.45 1.37 -14.10
C LEU A 148 -10.36 1.08 -15.14
N LYS A 149 -10.15 2.00 -16.10
CA LYS A 149 -9.08 1.85 -17.10
C LYS A 149 -7.69 1.75 -16.46
N LYS A 150 -7.41 2.55 -15.42
CA LYS A 150 -6.15 2.47 -14.67
C LYS A 150 -5.97 1.10 -14.00
N LEU A 151 -7.02 0.55 -13.40
CA LEU A 151 -6.99 -0.78 -12.78
C LEU A 151 -6.76 -1.88 -13.84
N LEU A 152 -7.52 -1.87 -14.94
CA LEU A 152 -7.39 -2.86 -16.00
C LEU A 152 -6.01 -2.81 -16.66
N ALA A 153 -5.35 -1.65 -16.72
CA ALA A 153 -3.98 -1.53 -17.22
C ALA A 153 -2.95 -2.33 -16.40
N LEU A 154 -3.27 -2.76 -15.18
CA LEU A 154 -2.41 -3.61 -14.36
C LEU A 154 -2.44 -5.09 -14.77
N ILE A 155 -3.45 -5.49 -15.56
CA ILE A 155 -3.68 -6.85 -16.04
C ILE A 155 -3.00 -7.01 -17.42
N PRO A 156 -2.02 -7.92 -17.57
CA PRO A 156 -1.33 -8.10 -18.85
C PRO A 156 -2.15 -8.76 -19.95
N ASP A 157 -3.12 -9.61 -19.60
CA ASP A 157 -3.91 -10.41 -20.56
C ASP A 157 -5.10 -9.63 -21.12
N ASP A 158 -5.04 -9.29 -22.40
CA ASP A 158 -6.09 -8.58 -23.14
C ASP A 158 -7.44 -9.30 -23.16
N ASN A 159 -7.44 -10.62 -23.29
CA ASN A 159 -8.67 -11.40 -23.31
C ASN A 159 -9.35 -11.34 -21.94
N LEU A 160 -8.57 -11.45 -20.86
CA LEU A 160 -9.06 -11.31 -19.49
C LEU A 160 -9.59 -9.89 -19.23
N ARG A 161 -8.90 -8.84 -19.71
CA ARG A 161 -9.39 -7.46 -19.60
C ARG A 161 -10.76 -7.27 -20.27
N ASN A 162 -10.92 -7.77 -21.48
CA ASN A 162 -12.17 -7.68 -22.23
C ASN A 162 -13.31 -8.46 -21.54
N ARG A 163 -13.04 -9.67 -21.01
CA ARG A 163 -14.02 -10.44 -20.24
C ARG A 163 -14.49 -9.69 -19.00
N ILE A 164 -13.54 -9.19 -18.19
CA ILE A 164 -13.85 -8.41 -16.99
C ILE A 164 -14.70 -7.20 -17.35
N GLN A 165 -14.31 -6.45 -18.38
CA GLN A 165 -15.02 -5.24 -18.78
C GLN A 165 -16.46 -5.53 -19.23
N ASN A 166 -16.72 -6.66 -19.90
CA ASN A 166 -18.06 -7.06 -20.27
C ASN A 166 -18.88 -7.50 -19.04
N ASN A 167 -18.30 -8.29 -18.14
CA ASN A 167 -19.04 -8.88 -17.02
C ASN A 167 -19.45 -7.85 -15.95
N ILE A 168 -18.64 -6.80 -15.74
CA ILE A 168 -18.96 -5.75 -14.76
C ILE A 168 -20.06 -4.77 -15.21
N THR A 169 -20.45 -4.78 -16.49
CA THR A 169 -21.53 -3.88 -16.98
C THR A 169 -22.89 -4.21 -16.37
N ASN A 170 -23.09 -5.47 -15.99
CA ASN A 170 -24.31 -5.96 -15.37
C ASN A 170 -24.37 -5.73 -13.86
N CYS A 171 -23.30 -5.20 -13.24
CA CYS A 171 -23.22 -5.00 -11.80
C CYS A 171 -23.76 -3.62 -11.39
N LEU A 172 -24.60 -3.60 -10.35
CA LEU A 172 -25.21 -2.38 -9.81
C LEU A 172 -24.29 -1.64 -8.84
N THR A 173 -23.53 -2.36 -8.02
CA THR A 173 -22.68 -1.77 -6.97
C THR A 173 -21.20 -1.87 -7.30
N GLU A 174 -20.36 -1.01 -6.69
CA GLU A 174 -18.90 -1.13 -6.83
C GLU A 174 -18.36 -2.42 -6.18
N GLU A 175 -18.98 -2.88 -5.09
CA GLU A 175 -18.63 -4.15 -4.45
C GLU A 175 -18.88 -5.35 -5.36
N ASP A 176 -20.03 -5.40 -6.05
CA ASP A 176 -20.33 -6.47 -7.02
C ASP A 176 -19.33 -6.49 -8.17
N LYS A 177 -18.96 -5.30 -8.69
CA LYS A 177 -17.93 -5.18 -9.74
C LYS A 177 -16.60 -5.72 -9.25
N TRP A 178 -16.20 -5.36 -8.02
CA TRP A 178 -14.96 -5.86 -7.44
C TRP A 178 -14.97 -7.38 -7.27
N LYS A 179 -16.10 -7.95 -6.83
CA LYS A 179 -16.27 -9.40 -6.71
C LYS A 179 -16.09 -10.11 -8.06
N VAL A 180 -16.73 -9.61 -9.11
CA VAL A 180 -16.57 -10.16 -10.47
C VAL A 180 -15.10 -10.09 -10.93
N ILE A 181 -14.42 -8.97 -10.69
CA ILE A 181 -12.99 -8.82 -11.01
C ILE A 181 -12.15 -9.87 -10.28
N VAL A 182 -12.39 -10.08 -8.98
CA VAL A 182 -11.66 -11.06 -8.17
C VAL A 182 -11.94 -12.49 -8.64
N ASP A 183 -13.19 -12.82 -8.97
CA ASP A 183 -13.57 -14.16 -9.41
C ASP A 183 -12.91 -14.51 -10.76
N GLU A 184 -12.93 -13.58 -11.73
CA GLU A 184 -12.24 -13.70 -13.02
C GLU A 184 -10.72 -13.84 -12.86
N LEU A 185 -10.11 -13.06 -11.97
CA LEU A 185 -8.65 -13.12 -11.72
C LEU A 185 -8.21 -14.41 -11.01
N THR A 186 -9.11 -15.03 -10.25
CA THR A 186 -8.80 -16.25 -9.48
C THR A 186 -9.27 -17.54 -10.15
N ASN A 187 -9.79 -17.45 -11.38
CA ASN A 187 -10.40 -18.58 -12.10
C ASN A 187 -11.46 -19.33 -11.27
N LYS A 188 -12.12 -18.64 -10.35
CA LYS A 188 -13.33 -19.19 -9.71
C LYS A 188 -14.44 -19.01 -10.72
N SER A 189 -14.85 -20.11 -11.35
CA SER A 189 -15.92 -20.15 -12.34
C SER A 189 -17.05 -19.21 -11.91
N VAL A 190 -17.30 -18.15 -12.68
CA VAL A 190 -18.34 -17.17 -12.38
C VAL A 190 -19.68 -17.89 -12.53
N SER A 191 -20.18 -18.49 -11.45
CA SER A 191 -21.54 -18.98 -11.39
C SER A 191 -22.43 -17.77 -11.11
N ILE A 192 -22.71 -16.99 -12.17
CA ILE A 192 -23.82 -16.05 -12.15
C ILE A 192 -25.06 -16.92 -12.03
N LYS A 193 -25.65 -16.96 -10.82
CA LYS A 193 -26.98 -17.54 -10.63
C LYS A 193 -27.95 -16.68 -11.45
N ASN A 194 -28.61 -17.34 -12.41
CA ASN A 194 -29.80 -16.84 -13.08
C ASN A 194 -30.87 -16.40 -12.08
#